data_AF-A0A3M2VHU3-F1
#
_entry.id   AF-A0A3M2VHU3-F1
#
_cell.length_a   1.000
_cell.length_b   1.000
_cell.length_c   1.000
_cell.angle_alpha   90.00
_cell.angle_beta   90.00
_cell.angle_gamma   90.00
#
_symmetry.space_group_name_H-M   'P 1'
#
loop_
_entity.id
_entity.type
_entity.pdbx_description
1 polymer ?
#
loop_
_entity_poly.entity_id
_entity_poly.type
_entity_poly.pdbx_seq_one_letter_code
_entity_poly.pdbx_strand_id
1 'polypeptide(L)'
;FFISDGTGITAETLGQSLLAQFENITFNKFTRPYIDSVEKARAMVQQINNAADKDDVRPIIFDTIVNQDIREILATSNGFMI
;
A
#
# COMPACT_ATOMS: atom_id res chain seq x y z
N PHE A 1 1.38 -0.73 3.79
CA PHE A 1 1.98 -0.44 2.48
C PHE A 1 1.65 0.99 2.08
N PHE A 2 2.63 1.74 1.60
CA PHE A 2 2.46 3.08 1.02
C PHE A 2 2.80 2.97 -0.47
N ILE A 3 1.80 3.12 -1.34
CA ILE A 3 1.88 2.80 -2.76
C ILE A 3 1.69 4.08 -3.58
N SER A 4 2.54 4.33 -4.57
CA SER A 4 2.47 5.53 -5.39
C SER A 4 2.90 5.23 -6.81
N ASP A 5 2.28 5.89 -7.78
CA ASP A 5 2.70 5.93 -9.19
C ASP A 5 3.86 6.92 -9.41
N GLY A 6 4.09 7.82 -8.46
CA GLY A 6 5.25 8.71 -8.37
C GLY A 6 6.30 8.24 -7.36
N THR A 7 6.91 9.19 -6.66
CA THR A 7 8.05 8.94 -5.74
C THR A 7 7.65 8.30 -4.40
N GLY A 8 6.37 8.27 -4.05
CA GLY A 8 5.90 7.75 -2.75
C GLY A 8 6.03 8.72 -1.56
N ILE A 9 6.66 9.88 -1.73
CA ILE A 9 6.86 10.86 -0.64
C ILE A 9 5.51 11.35 -0.08
N THR A 10 4.55 11.65 -0.96
CA THR A 10 3.20 12.07 -0.55
C THR A 10 2.46 10.97 0.21
N ALA A 11 2.48 9.74 -0.30
CA ALA A 11 1.84 8.59 0.34
C ALA A 11 2.41 8.36 1.75
N GLU A 12 3.75 8.38 1.85
CA GLU A 12 4.45 8.24 3.12
C GLU A 12 4.12 9.38 4.09
N THR A 13 4.20 10.63 3.64
CA THR A 13 3.94 11.80 4.51
C THR A 13 2.53 11.77 5.06
N LEU A 14 1.52 11.58 4.21
CA LEU A 14 0.11 11.57 4.63
C LEU A 14 -0.19 10.41 5.58
N GLY A 15 0.26 9.20 5.24
CA GLY A 15 -0.02 8.08 6.11
C GLY A 15 0.84 8.08 7.39
N GLN A 16 2.05 8.66 7.41
CA GLN A 16 2.77 8.93 8.66
C GLN A 16 1.97 9.87 9.57
N SER A 17 1.39 10.94 9.01
CA SER A 17 0.50 11.84 9.76
C SER A 17 -0.74 11.12 10.30
N LEU A 18 -1.34 10.20 9.54
CA LEU A 18 -2.46 9.39 10.07
C LEU A 18 -1.99 8.47 11.19
N LEU A 19 -0.91 7.72 10.97
CA LEU A 19 -0.43 6.71 11.91
C LEU A 19 0.07 7.33 13.22
N ALA A 20 0.47 8.61 13.22
CA ALA A 20 0.84 9.34 14.44
C ALA A 20 -0.29 9.41 15.47
N GLN A 21 -1.56 9.24 15.08
CA GLN A 21 -2.70 9.18 16.01
C GLN A 21 -2.75 7.86 16.81
N PHE A 22 -1.90 6.88 16.48
CA PHE A 22 -1.88 5.54 17.07
C PHE A 22 -0.54 5.25 17.76
N GLU A 23 -0.13 6.09 18.70
CA GLU A 23 1.21 6.06 19.33
C GLU A 23 1.58 4.72 20.00
N ASN A 24 0.57 3.94 20.43
CA ASN A 24 0.77 2.65 21.08
C ASN A 24 0.83 1.45 20.10
N ILE A 25 0.74 1.69 18.79
CA ILE A 25 0.76 0.64 17.76
C ILE A 25 2.05 0.74 16.95
N THR A 26 2.78 -0.37 16.88
CA THR A 26 3.96 -0.47 16.00
C THR A 26 3.54 -0.97 14.62
N PHE A 27 3.84 -0.18 13.59
CA PHE A 27 3.55 -0.54 12.20
C PHE A 27 4.84 -0.90 11.45
N ASN A 28 4.82 -2.02 10.74
CA ASN A 28 5.80 -2.32 9.70
C ASN A 28 5.42 -1.56 8.42
N LYS A 29 6.27 -0.61 8.03
CA LYS A 29 6.01 0.34 6.94
C LYS A 29 6.80 -0.05 5.71
N PHE A 30 6.11 -0.16 4.57
CA PHE A 30 6.71 -0.49 3.28
C PHE A 30 6.31 0.53 2.24
N THR A 31 7.26 1.34 1.79
CA THR A 31 7.06 2.32 0.71
C THR A 31 7.37 1.68 -0.64
N ARG A 32 6.47 1.88 -1.61
CA ARG A 32 6.48 1.27 -2.93
C ARG A 32 6.21 2.35 -3.99
N PRO A 33 7.28 2.99 -4.49
CA PRO A 33 7.16 4.03 -5.51
C PRO A 33 7.04 3.45 -6.92
N TYR A 34 6.64 4.28 -7.87
CA TYR A 34 6.59 4.00 -9.31
C TYR A 34 5.74 2.78 -9.67
N ILE A 35 4.63 2.55 -8.99
CA ILE A 35 3.62 1.54 -9.35
C ILE A 35 2.69 2.14 -10.41
N ASP A 36 3.24 2.34 -11.60
CA ASP A 36 2.66 3.07 -12.74
C ASP A 36 2.27 2.17 -13.93
N SER A 37 2.32 0.85 -13.74
CA SER A 37 1.95 -0.14 -14.75
C SER A 37 1.11 -1.27 -14.17
N VAL A 38 0.32 -1.92 -15.03
CA VAL A 38 -0.51 -3.09 -14.70
C VAL A 38 0.34 -4.24 -14.14
N GLU A 39 1.52 -4.47 -14.71
CA GLU A 39 2.45 -5.51 -14.29
C GLU A 39 2.96 -5.26 -12.88
N LYS A 40 3.36 -4.01 -12.59
CA LYS A 40 3.79 -3.60 -11.26
C LYS A 40 2.66 -3.71 -10.24
N ALA A 41 1.44 -3.33 -10.62
CA ALA A 41 0.26 -3.46 -9.77
C ALA A 41 0.00 -4.93 -9.40
N ARG A 42 0.04 -5.84 -10.37
CA ARG A 42 -0.13 -7.29 -10.14
C ARG A 42 0.97 -7.86 -9.24
N ALA A 43 2.23 -7.47 -9.47
CA ALA A 43 3.34 -7.88 -8.60
C ALA A 43 3.16 -7.34 -7.16
N MET A 44 2.58 -6.14 -7.02
CA MET A 44 2.28 -5.55 -5.72
C MET A 44 1.15 -6.30 -5.00
N VAL A 45 0.09 -6.71 -5.71
CA VAL A 45 -0.97 -7.58 -5.16
C VAL A 45 -0.38 -8.87 -4.59
N GLN A 46 0.52 -9.52 -5.33
CA GLN A 46 1.19 -10.73 -4.84
C GLN A 46 2.00 -10.47 -3.56
N GLN A 47 2.76 -9.37 -3.51
CA GLN A 47 3.52 -8.99 -2.31
C GLN A 47 2.62 -8.71 -1.10
N ILE A 48 1.48 -8.03 -1.31
CA ILE A 48 0.51 -7.75 -0.25
C ILE A 48 -0.11 -9.04 0.27
N ASN A 49 -0.54 -9.94 -0.62
CA ASN A 49 -1.15 -11.21 -0.24
C ASN A 49 -0.16 -12.08 0.52
N ASN A 50 1.09 -12.17 0.06
CA ASN A 50 2.13 -12.91 0.76
C ASN A 50 2.42 -12.35 2.16
N ALA A 51 2.35 -11.01 2.34
CA ALA A 51 2.48 -10.40 3.65
C ALA A 51 1.28 -10.73 4.55
N ALA A 52 0.06 -10.68 4.00
CA ALA A 52 -1.16 -11.07 4.72
C ALA A 52 -1.09 -12.52 5.22
N ASP A 53 -0.68 -13.44 4.35
CA ASP A 53 -0.59 -14.87 4.68
C ASP A 53 0.54 -15.17 5.67
N LYS A 54 1.68 -14.48 5.53
CA LYS A 54 2.85 -14.71 6.38
C LYS A 54 2.64 -14.17 7.80
N ASP A 55 2.06 -12.99 7.91
CA ASP A 55 1.91 -12.30 9.19
C ASP A 55 0.56 -12.64 9.87
N ASP A 56 -0.33 -13.37 9.18
CA ASP A 56 -1.71 -13.69 9.59
C ASP A 56 -2.52 -12.44 9.98
N VAL A 57 -2.19 -11.31 9.35
CA VAL A 57 -2.78 -9.99 9.61
C VAL A 57 -3.05 -9.29 8.30
N ARG A 58 -4.25 -8.73 8.15
CA ARG A 58 -4.63 -7.97 6.95
C ARG A 58 -3.79 -6.68 6.83
N PRO A 59 -2.98 -6.50 5.77
CA PRO A 59 -2.17 -5.29 5.62
C PRO A 59 -3.02 -4.07 5.29
N ILE A 60 -2.64 -2.92 5.86
CA ILE A 60 -3.20 -1.62 5.51
C ILE A 60 -2.48 -1.08 4.27
N ILE A 61 -3.24 -0.55 3.30
CA ILE A 61 -2.75 0.05 2.07
C ILE A 61 -3.16 1.52 2.06
N PHE A 62 -2.15 2.38 1.98
CA PHE A 62 -2.29 3.78 1.62
C PHE A 62 -1.78 3.96 0.20
N ASP A 63 -2.59 4.52 -0.70
CA ASP A 63 -2.16 4.80 -2.05
C ASP A 63 -2.37 6.27 -2.46
N THR A 64 -1.54 6.73 -3.39
CA THR A 64 -1.76 7.99 -4.12
C THR A 64 -1.87 7.74 -5.62
N ILE A 65 -2.38 6.57 -6.02
CA ILE A 65 -2.42 6.14 -7.42
C ILE A 65 -3.49 6.95 -8.15
N VAL A 66 -3.16 7.60 -9.26
CA VAL A 66 -4.18 8.35 -10.02
C VAL A 66 -4.88 7.45 -11.04
N ASN A 67 -4.14 6.51 -11.64
CA ASN A 67 -4.66 5.61 -12.66
C ASN A 67 -5.67 4.61 -12.07
N GLN A 68 -6.90 4.65 -12.59
CA GLN A 68 -8.01 3.82 -12.10
C GLN A 68 -7.78 2.31 -12.34
N ASP A 69 -7.24 1.92 -13.49
CA ASP A 69 -6.97 0.50 -13.80
C ASP A 69 -5.97 -0.10 -12.81
N ILE A 70 -4.95 0.67 -12.44
CA ILE A 70 -3.96 0.26 -11.43
C ILE A 70 -4.61 0.12 -10.06
N ARG A 71 -5.46 1.08 -9.67
CA ARG A 71 -6.17 1.03 -8.39
C ARG A 71 -7.11 -0.17 -8.30
N GLU A 72 -7.82 -0.48 -9.38
CA GLU A 72 -8.72 -1.64 -9.43
C GLU A 72 -7.95 -2.95 -9.27
N ILE A 73 -6.77 -3.08 -9.89
CA ILE A 73 -5.90 -4.23 -9.67
C ILE A 73 -5.46 -4.31 -8.21
N LEU A 74 -4.98 -3.21 -7.62
CA LEU A 74 -4.55 -3.19 -6.22
C LEU A 74 -5.68 -3.55 -5.25
N ALA A 75 -6.92 -3.15 -5.56
CA ALA A 75 -8.11 -3.47 -4.78
C ALA A 75 -8.43 -4.98 -4.73
N THR A 76 -7.86 -5.79 -5.63
CA THR A 76 -7.99 -7.26 -5.59
C THR A 76 -7.09 -7.93 -4.54
N SER A 77 -6.18 -7.17 -3.93
CA SER A 77 -5.32 -7.70 -2.87
C SER A 77 -6.07 -7.97 -1.57
N ASN A 78 -5.52 -8.87 -0.75
CA ASN A 78 -5.96 -9.15 0.61
C ASN A 78 -5.49 -8.05 1.59
N GLY A 79 -5.60 -6.79 1.19
CA GLY A 79 -5.31 -5.62 2.00
C GLY A 79 -6.57 -4.82 2.30
N PHE A 80 -6.46 -3.90 3.24
CA PHE A 80 -7.48 -2.87 3.49
C PHE A 80 -6.99 -1.56 2.89
N MET A 81 -7.68 -1.06 1.84
CA MET A 81 -7.38 0.24 1.24
C MET A 81 -8.04 1.36 2.04
N ILE A 82 -7.26 2.41 2.33
CA ILE A 82 -7.72 3.64 3.01
C ILE A 82 -8.17 4.67 1.98
#